data_AF-A0A1M3BDU9-F1
#
_entry.id   AF-A0A1M3BDU9-F1
#
_cell.length_a   1.000
_cell.length_b   1.000
_cell.length_c   1.000
_cell.angle_alpha   90.00
_cell.angle_beta   90.00
_cell.angle_gamma   90.00
#
_symmetry.space_group_name_H-M   'P 1'
#
loop_
_entity.id
_entity.type
_entity.pdbx_description
1 polymer ?
#
loop_
_entity_poly.entity_id
_entity_poly.type
_entity_poly.pdbx_seq_one_letter_code
_entity_poly.pdbx_strand_id
1 'polypeptide(L)'
;MNNEINNCAICLTELTDSVNTLTCNHSYHNDCINGWFKALEKNKQATTCPLCKRNIVYIKTREPLSNKSLQALGILLTASIAFSFFEQSKNSGYALILLVFIIVTMEVTASKGFINRFFNE
;
A
#
# COMPACT_ATOMS: atom_id res chain seq x y z
N MET A 1 -31.09 -18.98 -11.91
CA MET A 1 -29.99 -18.04 -12.16
C MET A 1 -28.78 -18.59 -11.43
N ASN A 2 -27.87 -19.26 -12.14
CA ASN A 2 -26.66 -19.78 -11.51
C ASN A 2 -25.73 -18.58 -11.32
N ASN A 3 -25.75 -18.00 -10.13
CA ASN A 3 -24.78 -16.99 -9.74
C ASN A 3 -23.44 -17.72 -9.66
N GLU A 4 -22.64 -17.66 -10.72
CA GLU A 4 -21.29 -18.20 -10.72
C GLU A 4 -20.41 -17.30 -9.84
N ILE A 5 -20.54 -17.49 -8.53
CA ILE A 5 -19.69 -16.83 -7.56
C ILE A 5 -18.30 -17.46 -7.72
N ASN A 6 -17.37 -16.70 -8.29
CA ASN A 6 -15.97 -17.09 -8.39
C ASN A 6 -15.37 -17.10 -6.97
N ASN A 7 -15.52 -18.22 -6.25
CA ASN A 7 -15.00 -18.40 -4.90
C ASN A 7 -13.54 -18.87 -4.94
N CYS A 8 -12.74 -18.40 -3.99
CA CYS A 8 -11.39 -18.88 -3.79
C CYS A 8 -11.42 -20.32 -3.24
N ALA A 9 -10.84 -21.28 -3.95
CA ALA A 9 -10.84 -22.68 -3.52
C ALA A 9 -9.95 -22.98 -2.29
N ILE A 10 -9.23 -21.97 -1.76
CA ILE A 10 -8.38 -22.11 -0.57
C ILE A 10 -9.16 -21.69 0.69
N CYS A 11 -9.83 -20.54 0.68
CA CYS A 11 -10.57 -20.02 1.84
C CYS A 11 -12.10 -20.17 1.72
N LEU A 12 -12.59 -20.60 0.56
CA LEU A 12 -14.02 -20.80 0.24
C LEU A 12 -14.87 -19.51 0.27
N THR A 13 -14.22 -18.34 0.21
CA THR A 13 -14.88 -17.03 0.17
C THR A 13 -14.86 -16.44 -1.24
N GLU A 14 -15.81 -15.54 -1.52
CA GLU A 14 -15.90 -14.78 -2.76
C GLU A 14 -14.60 -14.03 -3.11
N LEU A 15 -14.22 -14.05 -4.38
CA LEU A 15 -13.11 -13.27 -4.91
C LEU A 15 -13.56 -11.81 -5.11
N THR A 16 -13.48 -11.02 -4.05
CA THR A 16 -13.96 -9.64 -4.04
C THR A 16 -12.94 -8.65 -4.59
N ASP A 17 -11.67 -8.71 -4.17
CA ASP A 17 -10.58 -7.86 -4.70
C ASP A 17 -9.20 -8.52 -4.49
N SER A 18 -8.19 -8.13 -5.29
CA SER A 18 -6.81 -8.68 -5.24
C SER A 18 -6.70 -10.18 -5.58
N VAL A 19 -7.19 -10.54 -6.76
CA VAL A 19 -7.16 -11.90 -7.29
C VAL A 19 -5.88 -12.14 -8.08
N ASN A 20 -5.29 -13.32 -7.91
CA ASN A 20 -4.19 -13.78 -8.74
C ASN A 20 -4.64 -15.00 -9.55
N THR A 21 -4.55 -14.87 -10.88
CA THR A 21 -4.90 -15.92 -11.83
C THR A 21 -3.63 -16.61 -12.31
N LEU A 22 -3.56 -17.92 -12.09
CA LEU A 22 -2.42 -18.73 -12.52
C LEU A 22 -2.48 -19.02 -14.03
N THR A 23 -1.36 -19.47 -14.60
CA THR A 23 -1.28 -19.90 -16.02
C THR A 23 -2.21 -21.07 -16.36
N CYS A 24 -2.70 -21.78 -15.35
CA CYS A 24 -3.70 -22.83 -15.49
C CYS A 24 -5.15 -22.32 -15.51
N ASN A 25 -5.35 -21.00 -15.49
CA ASN A 25 -6.63 -20.27 -15.50
C ASN A 25 -7.47 -20.39 -14.21
N HIS A 26 -6.87 -20.80 -13.10
CA HIS A 26 -7.51 -20.81 -11.78
C HIS A 26 -7.15 -19.56 -10.98
N SER A 27 -8.15 -19.01 -10.31
CA SER A 27 -8.09 -17.74 -9.59
C SER A 27 -8.21 -17.94 -8.08
N TYR A 28 -7.43 -17.17 -7.33
CA TYR A 28 -7.37 -17.22 -5.86
C TYR A 28 -7.13 -15.82 -5.31
N HIS A 29 -7.46 -15.57 -4.03
CA HIS A 29 -6.94 -14.36 -3.37
C HIS A 29 -5.41 -14.40 -3.36
N ASN A 30 -4.78 -13.26 -3.58
CA ASN A 30 -3.32 -13.12 -3.63
C ASN A 30 -2.66 -13.69 -2.36
N ASP A 31 -3.20 -13.39 -1.18
CA ASP A 31 -2.70 -13.91 0.10
C ASP A 31 -2.84 -15.42 0.23
N CYS A 32 -3.98 -15.96 -0.20
CA CYS A 32 -4.25 -17.40 -0.13
C CYS A 32 -3.24 -18.18 -0.99
N ILE A 33 -3.05 -17.76 -2.24
CA ILE A 33 -2.15 -18.48 -3.14
C ILE A 33 -0.67 -18.29 -2.77
N ASN A 34 -0.29 -17.11 -2.26
CA ASN A 34 1.06 -16.89 -1.75
C ASN A 34 1.35 -17.75 -0.51
N GLY A 35 0.37 -17.92 0.39
CA GLY A 35 0.47 -18.82 1.53
C GLY A 35 0.69 -20.27 1.11
N TRP A 36 -0.06 -20.71 0.09
CA TRP A 36 0.10 -22.04 -0.50
C TRP A 36 1.52 -22.27 -1.06
N PHE A 37 2.07 -21.32 -1.82
CA PHE A 37 3.43 -21.45 -2.36
C PHE A 37 4.50 -21.48 -1.28
N LYS A 38 4.38 -20.66 -0.23
CA LYS A 38 5.30 -20.69 0.92
C LYS A 38 5.27 -22.04 1.64
N ALA A 39 4.10 -22.66 1.78
CA ALA A 39 3.98 -23.99 2.37
C ALA A 39 4.67 -25.07 1.52
N LEU A 40 4.49 -25.02 0.19
CA LEU A 40 5.18 -25.94 -0.74
C LEU A 40 6.70 -25.74 -0.69
N GLU A 41 7.17 -24.50 -0.74
CA GLU A 41 8.59 -24.15 -0.64
C GLU A 41 9.21 -24.67 0.67
N LYS A 42 8.52 -24.49 1.81
CA LYS A 42 8.95 -25.01 3.12
C LYS A 42 9.10 -26.53 3.11
N ASN A 43 8.24 -27.22 2.37
CA ASN A 43 8.28 -28.67 2.21
C ASN A 43 9.20 -29.13 1.06
N LYS A 44 9.96 -28.22 0.44
CA LYS A 44 10.82 -28.47 -0.74
C LYS A 44 10.05 -29.09 -1.91
N GLN A 45 8.79 -28.74 -2.06
CA GLN A 45 7.91 -29.22 -3.12
C GLN A 45 7.83 -28.20 -4.26
N ALA A 46 7.56 -28.72 -5.46
CA ALA A 46 7.33 -27.87 -6.63
C ALA A 46 6.06 -27.03 -6.46
N THR A 47 6.11 -25.79 -6.93
CA THR A 47 4.97 -24.87 -6.95
C THR A 47 3.86 -25.43 -7.84
N THR A 48 2.71 -25.75 -7.26
CA THR A 48 1.61 -26.42 -7.95
C THR A 48 0.29 -25.73 -7.67
N CYS A 49 -0.63 -25.77 -8.64
CA CYS A 49 -1.99 -25.27 -8.48
C CYS A 49 -2.79 -26.16 -7.51
N PRO A 50 -3.48 -25.58 -6.49
CA PRO A 50 -4.32 -26.34 -5.57
C PRO A 50 -5.43 -27.16 -6.24
N LEU A 51 -6.02 -26.64 -7.33
CA LEU A 51 -7.17 -27.26 -8.00
C LEU A 51 -6.76 -28.38 -8.97
N CYS A 52 -5.78 -28.11 -9.84
CA CYS A 52 -5.44 -29.03 -10.93
C CYS A 52 -4.06 -29.67 -10.81
N LYS A 53 -3.29 -29.33 -9.76
CA LYS A 53 -1.94 -29.87 -9.50
C LYS A 53 -0.92 -29.63 -10.61
N ARG A 54 -1.25 -28.82 -11.63
CA ARG A 54 -0.29 -28.39 -12.66
C ARG A 54 0.83 -27.59 -12.02
N ASN A 55 2.06 -27.87 -12.45
CA ASN A 55 3.23 -27.09 -12.08
C ASN A 55 3.08 -25.68 -12.70
N ILE A 56 3.42 -24.67 -11.91
CA ILE A 56 3.21 -23.27 -12.24
C ILE A 56 4.50 -22.50 -11.99
N VAL A 57 4.92 -21.75 -12.99
CA VAL A 57 6.01 -20.80 -12.85
C VAL A 57 5.45 -19.55 -12.19
N TYR A 58 5.60 -19.44 -10.87
CA TYR A 58 5.20 -18.26 -10.13
C TYR A 58 6.32 -17.22 -10.18
N ILE A 59 6.15 -16.19 -11.01
CA ILE A 59 7.03 -15.03 -11.02
C ILE A 59 6.50 -14.08 -9.95
N LYS A 60 7.18 -14.00 -8.81
CA LYS A 60 6.91 -12.99 -7.80
C LYS A 60 7.28 -11.63 -8.39
N THR A 61 6.31 -10.90 -8.95
CA THR A 61 6.51 -9.47 -9.20
C THR A 61 6.75 -8.83 -7.83
N ARG A 62 7.92 -8.22 -7.66
CA ARG A 62 8.20 -7.45 -6.45
C ARG A 62 7.17 -6.32 -6.44
N GLU A 63 6.37 -6.23 -5.38
CA GLU A 63 5.64 -5.00 -5.11
C GLU A 63 6.65 -3.84 -5.16
N PRO A 64 6.27 -2.64 -5.66
CA PRO A 64 7.11 -1.46 -5.44
C PRO A 64 7.36 -1.39 -3.93
N LEU A 65 8.63 -1.38 -3.51
CA LEU A 65 9.01 -1.46 -2.10
C LEU A 65 8.09 -0.54 -1.28
N SER A 66 7.26 -1.13 -0.42
CA SER A 66 6.52 -0.40 0.61
C SER A 66 7.56 0.25 1.51
N ASN A 67 7.87 1.51 1.21
CA ASN A 67 9.06 2.19 1.68
C ASN A 67 8.82 2.80 3.08
N LYS A 68 8.45 1.96 4.05
CA LYS A 68 8.37 2.34 5.47
C LYS A 68 9.67 3.00 5.96
N SER A 69 10.81 2.57 5.39
CA SER A 69 12.14 3.15 5.60
C SER A 69 12.30 4.56 5.02
N LEU A 70 11.66 4.87 3.89
CA LEU A 70 11.71 6.21 3.28
C LEU A 70 10.80 7.19 4.03
N GLN A 71 9.71 6.71 4.63
CA GLN A 71 8.89 7.51 5.55
C GLN A 71 9.68 7.90 6.80
N ALA A 72 10.47 6.99 7.38
CA ALA A 72 11.31 7.28 8.54
C ALA A 72 12.41 8.33 8.23
N LEU A 73 13.02 8.27 7.05
CA LEU A 73 13.99 9.27 6.60
C LEU A 73 13.33 10.65 6.38
N GLY A 74 12.09 10.70 5.87
CA GLY A 74 11.34 11.95 5.70
C GLY A 74 11.04 12.66 7.03
N ILE A 75 10.69 11.91 8.08
CA ILE A 75 10.38 12.47 9.41
C ILE A 75 11.61 13.10 10.06
N LEU A 76 12.78 12.45 9.96
CA LEU A 76 14.04 12.96 10.51
C LEU A 76 14.47 14.29 9.86
N LEU A 77 14.32 14.40 8.53
CA LEU A 77 14.62 15.64 7.81
C LEU A 77 13.70 16.79 8.24
N THR A 78 12.39 16.53 8.39
CA THR A 78 11.45 17.57 8.86
C THR A 78 11.67 17.98 10.31
N ALA A 79 12.07 17.05 11.19
CA ALA A 79 12.36 17.36 12.59
C ALA A 79 13.60 18.24 12.75
N SER A 80 14.66 18.02 11.96
CA SER A 80 15.83 18.90 11.95
C SER A 80 15.49 20.32 11.48
N ILE A 81 14.66 20.45 10.45
CA ILE A 81 14.22 21.77 9.94
C ILE A 81 13.33 22.48 10.97
N ALA A 82 12.41 21.76 11.63
CA ALA A 82 11.57 22.30 12.70
C ALA A 82 12.38 22.69 13.95
N PHE A 83 13.42 21.93 14.29
CA PHE A 83 14.32 22.23 15.41
C PHE A 83 15.12 23.52 15.17
N SER A 84 15.63 23.73 13.95
CA SER A 84 16.25 25.00 13.56
C SER A 84 15.26 26.18 13.58
N PHE A 85 13.99 25.96 13.23
CA PHE A 85 12.93 26.97 13.31
C PHE A 85 12.54 27.32 14.76
N PHE A 86 12.55 26.33 15.65
CA PHE A 86 12.23 26.51 17.07
C PHE A 86 13.29 27.36 17.81
N GLU A 87 14.58 27.17 17.50
CA GLU A 87 15.67 27.97 18.07
C GLU A 87 15.60 29.45 17.62
N GLN A 88 15.09 29.72 16.41
CA GLN A 88 14.94 31.07 15.85
C GLN A 88 13.85 31.91 16.55
N SER A 89 13.02 31.29 17.41
CA SER A 89 11.91 31.90 18.15
C SER A 89 12.31 33.05 19.09
N LYS A 90 13.59 33.26 19.38
CA LYS A 90 14.04 34.35 20.28
C LYS A 90 14.39 35.66 19.58
N ASN A 91 14.32 35.75 18.24
CA ASN A 91 14.70 36.96 17.51
C ASN A 91 13.47 37.68 16.93
N SER A 92 13.27 38.96 17.26
CA SER A 92 12.00 39.69 17.05
C SER A 92 11.63 39.98 15.58
N GLY A 93 12.53 39.72 14.62
CA GLY A 93 12.32 39.97 13.19
C GLY A 93 11.57 38.88 12.41
N TYR A 94 11.35 37.70 13.00
CA TYR A 94 10.81 36.53 12.28
C TYR A 94 9.29 36.39 12.32
N ALA A 95 8.58 37.30 13.00
CA ALA A 95 7.12 37.32 13.05
C ALA A 95 6.49 37.43 11.64
N LEU A 96 7.11 38.22 10.75
CA LEU A 96 6.66 38.34 9.36
C LEU A 96 6.91 37.06 8.55
N ILE A 97 8.00 36.34 8.84
CA ILE A 97 8.35 35.09 8.16
C ILE A 97 7.40 33.96 8.60
N LEU A 98 7.04 33.90 9.89
CA LEU A 98 6.02 32.99 10.39
C LEU A 98 4.64 33.28 9.79
N LEU A 99 4.26 34.56 9.64
CA LEU A 99 3.00 34.92 8.98
C LEU A 99 2.98 34.49 7.51
N VAL A 100 4.06 34.72 6.76
CA VAL A 100 4.18 34.27 5.36
C VAL A 100 4.12 32.73 5.28
N PHE A 101 4.77 32.01 6.19
CA PHE A 101 4.74 30.54 6.23
C PHE A 101 3.34 30.00 6.59
N ILE A 102 2.64 30.64 7.53
CA ILE A 102 1.25 30.30 7.87
C ILE A 102 0.31 30.56 6.68
N ILE A 103 0.47 31.69 5.98
CA ILE A 103 -0.34 32.02 4.79
C ILE A 103 -0.12 30.99 3.67
N VAL A 104 1.14 30.65 3.37
CA VAL A 104 1.49 29.65 2.35
C VAL A 104 0.96 28.26 2.71
N THR A 105 1.00 27.87 3.98
CA THR A 105 0.46 26.57 4.40
C THR A 105 -1.07 26.52 4.35
N MET A 106 -1.77 27.62 4.65
CA MET A 106 -3.24 27.70 4.53
C MET A 106 -3.74 27.51 3.08
N GLU A 107 -3.01 28.02 2.08
CA GLU A 107 -3.38 27.89 0.67
C GLU A 107 -3.22 26.44 0.16
N VAL A 108 -2.22 25.72 0.68
CA VAL A 108 -1.96 24.31 0.35
C VAL A 108 -2.97 23.36 1.00
N THR A 109 -3.47 23.65 2.20
CA THR A 109 -4.55 22.86 2.84
C THR A 109 -5.92 23.12 2.22
N ALA A 110 -6.19 24.34 1.73
CA ALA A 110 -7.45 24.66 1.06
C ALA A 110 -7.64 23.84 -0.24
N SER A 111 -6.57 23.57 -0.98
CA SER A 111 -6.63 22.69 -2.17
C SER A 111 -6.84 21.20 -1.85
N LYS A 112 -6.51 20.74 -0.64
CA LYS A 112 -6.70 19.32 -0.24
C LYS A 112 -8.09 19.02 0.34
N GLY A 113 -8.95 20.04 0.49
CA GLY A 113 -10.32 19.93 1.02
C GLY A 113 -11.43 19.73 -0.02
N PHE A 114 -11.17 19.78 -1.33
CA PHE A 114 -12.23 19.66 -2.35
C PHE A 114 -12.41 18.25 -2.92
N ILE A 115 -11.38 17.39 -2.86
CA ILE A 115 -11.45 16.06 -3.48
C ILE A 115 -12.22 15.06 -2.62
N ASN A 116 -12.17 15.19 -1.29
CA ASN A 116 -12.83 14.23 -0.39
C ASN A 116 -14.35 14.45 -0.24
N ARG A 117 -14.94 15.40 -0.98
CA ARG A 117 -16.38 15.66 -1.01
C ARG A 117 -17.05 15.32 -2.35
N PHE A 118 -16.29 14.79 -3.32
CA PHE A 118 -16.81 14.35 -4.64
C PHE A 118 -16.83 12.83 -4.81
N PHE A 119 -16.33 12.06 -3.83
CA PHE A 119 -16.27 10.59 -3.90
C PHE A 119 -17.07 9.88 -2.80
N ASN A 120 -17.98 10.59 -2.12
CA ASN A 120 -18.91 10.05 -1.13
C ASN A 120 -20.29 10.72 -1.23
N GLU A 121 -20.79 10.85 -2.45
CA GLU A 121 -22.23 10.82 -2.78
C GLU A 121 -22.45 9.83 -3.91
#